data_AF-A0A831TY30-F1
#
_entry.id   AF-A0A831TY30-F1
#
_cell.length_a   1.000
_cell.length_b   1.000
_cell.length_c   1.000
_cell.angle_alpha   90.00
_cell.angle_beta   90.00
_cell.angle_gamma   90.00
#
_symmetry.space_group_name_H-M   'P 1'
#
loop_
_entity.id
_entity.type
_entity.pdbx_description
1 polymer ?
#
loop_
_entity_poly.entity_id
_entity_poly.type
_entity_poly.pdbx_seq_one_letter_code
_entity_poly.pdbx_strand_id
1 'polypeptide(L)' 'PVFDAPMAPLFVPAAALVVETGGMLSHAAIVAREYGIPAVVGAKDATRVIRDGQVVTVDGETGTVTLA' A
#
# COMPACT_ATOMS: atom_id res chain seq x y z
N PRO A 1 4.32 -9.13 4.34
CA PRO A 1 4.20 -8.47 5.68
C PRO A 1 2.79 -7.92 5.92
N VAL A 2 2.34 -7.87 7.19
CA VAL A 2 1.04 -7.27 7.59
C VAL A 2 1.28 -5.83 8.01
N PHE A 3 0.44 -4.91 7.54
CA PHE A 3 0.45 -3.50 7.95
C PHE A 3 -0.63 -3.29 9.02
N ASP A 4 -0.24 -2.91 10.23
CA ASP A 4 -1.12 -2.80 11.41
C ASP A 4 -1.03 -1.41 12.09
N ALA A 5 -1.80 -1.23 13.18
CA ALA A 5 -1.99 0.08 13.82
C ALA A 5 -0.70 0.77 14.30
N PRO A 6 0.31 0.09 14.87
CA PRO A 6 1.60 0.68 15.20
C PRO A 6 2.32 1.38 14.03
N MET A 7 2.03 0.99 12.80
CA MET A 7 2.64 1.55 11.59
C MET A 7 1.92 2.81 11.09
N ALA A 8 0.87 3.28 11.78
CA ALA A 8 0.10 4.47 11.43
C ALA A 8 0.94 5.75 11.17
N PRO A 9 2.04 6.03 11.91
CA PRO A 9 2.86 7.21 11.62
C PRO A 9 3.51 7.21 10.23
N LEU A 10 3.62 6.05 9.57
CA LEU A 10 4.21 5.92 8.24
C LEU A 10 3.28 6.42 7.12
N PHE A 11 1.99 6.61 7.38
CA PHE A 11 1.08 7.16 6.37
C PHE A 11 1.35 8.63 6.08
N VAL A 12 1.73 9.42 7.08
CA VAL A 12 1.90 10.87 6.94
C VAL A 12 2.88 11.25 5.82
N PRO A 13 4.06 10.63 5.68
CA PRO A 13 4.96 10.90 4.56
C PRO A 13 4.68 10.07 3.29
N ALA A 14 3.75 9.11 3.31
CA ALA A 14 3.60 8.16 2.21
C ALA A 14 2.81 8.73 1.04
N ALA A 15 3.33 8.56 -0.18
CA ALA A 15 2.62 8.93 -1.41
C ALA A 15 1.62 7.84 -1.87
N ALA A 16 1.87 6.58 -1.50
CA ALA A 16 1.03 5.43 -1.81
C ALA A 16 1.34 4.28 -0.84
N LEU A 17 0.41 3.33 -0.69
CA LEU A 17 0.58 2.13 0.12
C LEU A 17 0.41 0.86 -0.73
N VAL A 18 1.33 -0.09 -0.59
CA VAL A 18 1.21 -1.43 -1.18
C VAL A 18 1.42 -2.46 -0.09
N VAL A 19 0.42 -3.33 0.13
CA VAL A 19 0.45 -4.34 1.19
C VAL A 19 0.14 -5.72 0.63
N GLU A 20 0.95 -6.72 0.96
CA GLU A 20 0.76 -8.09 0.49
C GLU A 20 -0.39 -8.82 1.21
N THR A 21 -0.65 -8.45 2.46
CA THR A 21 -1.63 -9.11 3.32
C THR A 21 -2.67 -8.12 3.82
N GLY A 22 -3.94 -8.45 3.62
CA GLY A 22 -5.06 -7.60 3.99
C GLY A 22 -6.13 -7.63 2.91
N GLY A 23 -7.35 -7.24 3.28
CA GLY A 23 -8.46 -7.06 2.36
C GLY A 23 -8.88 -5.59 2.28
N MET A 24 -9.88 -5.32 1.45
CA MET A 24 -10.45 -3.98 1.26
C MET A 24 -10.95 -3.32 2.56
N LEU A 25 -11.35 -4.13 3.55
CA LEU A 25 -11.80 -3.68 4.88
C LEU A 25 -10.72 -3.79 5.97
N SER A 26 -9.47 -4.03 5.58
CA SER A 26 -8.36 -4.08 6.54
C SER A 26 -8.08 -2.71 7.14
N HIS A 27 -7.47 -2.71 8.33
CA HIS A 27 -7.03 -1.47 8.99
C HIS A 27 -6.20 -0.59 8.05
N ALA A 28 -5.22 -1.18 7.36
CA ALA A 28 -4.38 -0.48 6.40
C ALA A 28 -5.18 0.19 5.27
N ALA A 29 -6.20 -0.50 4.72
CA ALA A 29 -7.05 0.03 3.66
C ALA A 29 -7.96 1.16 4.15
N ILE A 30 -8.51 1.05 5.36
CA ILE A 30 -9.36 2.08 5.96
C ILE A 30 -8.54 3.34 6.24
N VAL A 31 -7.39 3.18 6.91
CA VAL A 31 -6.51 4.30 7.26
C VAL A 31 -5.99 4.97 5.99
N ALA A 32 -5.57 4.23 4.96
CA ALA A 32 -5.14 4.86 3.71
C ALA A 32 -6.19 5.81 3.11
N ARG A 33 -7.48 5.43 3.16
CA ARG A 33 -8.60 6.25 2.69
C ARG A 33 -8.82 7.49 3.54
N GLU A 34 -8.70 7.38 4.86
CA GLU A 34 -8.79 8.52 5.78
C GLU A 34 -7.70 9.56 5.51
N TYR A 35 -6.50 9.10 5.13
CA TYR A 35 -5.36 9.96 4.79
C TYR A 35 -5.36 10.40 3.31
N GLY A 36 -6.29 9.91 2.49
CA GLY A 36 -6.37 10.26 1.06
C GLY A 36 -5.23 9.69 0.21
N ILE A 37 -4.61 8.59 0.65
CA ILE A 37 -3.46 7.97 0.00
C ILE A 37 -3.92 6.75 -0.82
N PRO A 38 -3.51 6.62 -2.10
CA PRO A 38 -3.79 5.44 -2.90
C PRO A 38 -3.24 4.17 -2.23
N ALA A 39 -4.05 3.12 -2.13
CA ALA A 39 -3.65 1.88 -1.49
C ALA A 39 -4.04 0.64 -2.30
N VAL A 40 -3.07 -0.26 -2.48
CA VAL A 40 -3.30 -1.61 -3.02
C VAL A 40 -3.02 -2.62 -1.93
N VAL A 41 -4.02 -3.41 -1.57
CA VAL A 41 -3.95 -4.46 -0.55
C VAL A 41 -4.13 -5.83 -1.19
N GLY A 42 -3.44 -6.84 -0.67
CA GLY A 42 -3.41 -8.18 -1.26
C GLY A 42 -2.46 -8.30 -2.46
N ALA A 43 -1.51 -7.38 -2.62
CA ALA A 43 -0.52 -7.39 -3.68
C ALA A 43 0.53 -8.51 -3.42
N LYS A 44 0.23 -9.73 -3.84
CA LYS A 44 1.10 -10.90 -3.62
C LYS A 44 2.50 -10.65 -4.18
N ASP A 45 3.51 -11.06 -3.43
CA ASP A 45 4.95 -10.91 -3.75
C ASP A 45 5.43 -9.47 -3.99
N ALA A 46 4.64 -8.44 -3.65
CA ALA A 46 5.01 -7.06 -3.92
C ALA A 46 6.36 -6.67 -3.29
N THR A 47 6.64 -7.11 -2.06
CA THR A 47 7.90 -6.80 -1.35
C THR A 47 9.12 -7.53 -1.91
N ARG A 48 8.89 -8.59 -2.70
CA ARG A 48 9.95 -9.32 -3.40
C ARG A 48 10.22 -8.74 -4.79
N VAL A 49 9.18 -8.20 -5.42
CA VAL A 49 9.23 -7.69 -6.80
C VAL A 49 9.66 -6.23 -6.83
N ILE A 50 9.12 -5.40 -5.95
CA ILE A 50 9.44 -3.97 -5.84
C ILE A 50 10.72 -3.84 -5.03
N ARG A 51 11.71 -3.12 -5.58
CA ARG A 51 12.98 -2.85 -4.91
C ARG A 51 13.00 -1.48 -4.28
N ASP A 52 13.76 -1.33 -3.20
CA ASP A 52 13.99 -0.03 -2.57
C ASP A 52 14.56 0.97 -3.57
N GLY A 53 14.00 2.19 -3.58
CA GLY A 53 14.36 3.25 -4.52
C GLY A 53 13.76 3.09 -5.93
N GLN A 54 13.01 2.02 -6.21
CA GLN A 54 12.31 1.85 -7.49
C GLN A 54 11.10 2.78 -7.58
N VAL A 55 10.97 3.45 -8.72
CA VAL A 55 9.77 4.24 -9.03
C VAL A 55 8.67 3.29 -9.51
N VAL A 56 7.49 3.40 -8.90
CA VAL A 56 6.32 2.61 -9.24
C VAL A 56 5.10 3.52 -9.36
N THR A 57 4.15 3.11 -10.19
CA THR A 57 2.81 3.73 -10.25
C THR A 57 1.84 2.87 -9.47
N VAL A 58 1.08 3.48 -8.57
CA VAL A 58 0.08 2.81 -7.73
C VAL A 58 -1.29 3.38 -8.04
N ASP A 59 -2.21 2.51 -8.46
CA ASP A 59 -3.62 2.83 -8.68
C ASP A 59 -4.47 2.12 -7.62
N GLY A 60 -4.93 2.90 -6.64
CA GLY A 60 -5.80 2.41 -5.56
C GLY A 60 -7.25 2.18 -5.96
N GLU A 61 -7.69 2.67 -7.12
CA GLU A 61 -9.03 2.46 -7.64
C GLU A 61 -9.14 1.11 -8.36
N THR A 62 -8.20 0.81 -9.26
CA THR A 62 -8.17 -0.47 -9.97
C THR A 62 -7.44 -1.58 -9.21
N GLY A 63 -6.67 -1.22 -8.17
CA GLY A 63 -5.88 -2.17 -7.39
C GLY A 63 -4.59 -2.60 -8.09
N THR A 64 -4.03 -1.73 -8.95
CA THR A 64 -2.88 -2.07 -9.81
C THR A 64 -1.61 -1.40 -9.35
N VAL A 65 -0.48 -2.13 -9.41
CA VAL A 65 0.86 -1.58 -9.23
C VAL A 65 1.67 -1.84 -10.49
N THR A 66 2.20 -0.78 -11.11
CA THR A 66 3.00 -0.86 -12.33
C THR A 66 4.44 -0.45 -12.03
N LEU A 67 5.38 -1.31 -12.43
CA LEU A 67 6.81 -1.06 -12.33
C LEU A 67 7.25 -0.24 -13.54
N ALA A 68 8.05 0.81 -13.30
CA ALA A 68 8.76 1.52 -14.37
C ALA A 68 10.05 0.78 -14.76
#